data_AF-A0A9N9NDH9-F1
#
_entry.id   AF-A0A9N9NDH9-F1
#
_cell.length_a   1.000
_cell.length_b   1.000
_cell.length_c   1.000
_cell.angle_alpha   90.00
_cell.angle_beta   90.00
_cell.angle_gamma   90.00
#
_symmetry.space_group_name_H-M   'P 1'
#
loop_
_entity.id
_entity.type
_entity.pdbx_description
1 polymer ?
#
loop_
_entity_poly.entity_id
_entity_poly.type
_entity_poly.pdbx_seq_one_letter_code
_entity_poly.pdbx_strand_id
1 'polypeptide(L)' 'MFEPTFAKATLFKHVIEATRKLVTNINIEFTESGINFSSIDSSYIALISVHLNKESFEKY' A
#
# COMPACT_ATOMS: atom_id res chain seq x y z
N MET A 1 -18.47 3.94 5.63
CA MET A 1 -17.30 4.40 6.42
C MET A 1 -16.36 3.22 6.47
N PHE A 2 -15.14 3.37 5.96
CA PHE A 2 -14.17 2.28 5.82
C PHE A 2 -12.98 2.59 6.74
N GLU A 3 -12.77 1.78 7.77
CA GLU A 3 -11.85 2.07 8.88
C GLU A 3 -10.97 0.85 9.22
N PRO A 4 -10.03 0.51 8.34
CA PRO A 4 -9.10 -0.58 8.61
C PRO A 4 -8.13 -0.15 9.72
N THR A 5 -7.91 -1.03 10.69
CA THR A 5 -6.97 -0.82 11.80
C THR A 5 -5.80 -1.78 11.64
N PHE A 6 -4.59 -1.24 11.66
CA PHE A 6 -3.37 -2.05 11.63
C PHE A 6 -2.97 -2.49 13.03
N ALA A 7 -2.69 -3.78 13.21
CA ALA A 7 -2.09 -4.29 14.46
C ALA A 7 -0.69 -3.69 14.71
N LYS A 8 0.03 -3.38 13.63
CA LYS A 8 1.38 -2.81 13.70
C LYS A 8 1.60 -1.75 12.63
N ALA A 9 1.49 -0.48 13.03
CA ALA A 9 1.69 0.67 12.14
C ALA A 9 3.08 0.72 11.47
N THR A 10 4.10 0.06 12.03
CA THR A 10 5.44 0.01 11.45
C THR A 10 5.47 -0.71 10.11
N LEU A 11 4.58 -1.68 9.87
CA LEU A 11 4.50 -2.39 8.59
C LEU A 11 4.16 -1.41 7.48
N PHE A 12 3.05 -0.68 7.65
CA PHE A 12 2.61 0.33 6.69
C PHE A 12 3.65 1.45 6.53
N LYS A 13 4.27 1.89 7.64
CA LYS A 13 5.34 2.90 7.59
C LYS A 13 6.50 2.46 6.70
N HIS A 14 7.04 1.25 6.89
CA HIS A 14 8.17 0.77 6.09
C HIS A 14 7.81 0.62 4.61
N VAL A 15 6.58 0.17 4.31
CA VAL A 15 6.09 0.08 2.92
C VAL A 15 6.06 1.46 2.27
N ILE A 16 5.49 2.46 2.95
CA ILE A 16 5.42 3.84 2.44
C ILE A 16 6.82 4.48 2.32
N GLU A 17 7.72 4.25 3.28
CA GLU A 17 9.10 4.75 3.20
C GLU A 17 9.88 4.14 2.03
N ALA A 18 9.63 2.87 1.70
CA ALA A 18 10.24 2.21 0.56
C ALA A 18 9.67 2.72 -0.78
N THR A 19 8.34 2.88 -0.89
CA THR A 19 7.70 3.30 -2.14
C THR A 19 7.87 4.78 -2.44
N ARG A 20 7.91 5.64 -1.41
CA ARG A 20 8.22 7.08 -1.54
C ARG A 20 9.49 7.37 -2.35
N LYS A 21 10.50 6.49 -2.28
CA LYS A 21 11.78 6.69 -2.99
C LYS A 21 11.68 6.42 -4.49
N LEU A 22 10.63 5.71 -4.92
CA LEU A 22 10.45 5.24 -6.30
C LEU A 22 9.35 6.01 -7.03
N VAL A 23 8.30 6.41 -6.30
CA VAL A 23 7.08 7.00 -6.87
C VAL A 23 6.64 8.23 -6.09
N THR A 24 6.25 9.27 -6.81
CA THR A 24 5.80 10.55 -6.22
C THR A 24 4.32 10.52 -5.84
N ASN A 25 3.50 9.90 -6.70
CA ASN A 25 2.06 9.78 -6.50
C ASN A 25 1.65 8.32 -6.71
N ILE A 26 0.82 7.82 -5.81
CA ILE A 26 0.21 6.50 -5.90
C ILE A 26 -1.30 6.62 -5.66
N ASN A 27 -2.06 5.78 -6.35
CA ASN A 27 -3.48 5.62 -6.05
C ASN A 27 -3.65 4.39 -5.16
N ILE A 28 -4.19 4.58 -3.97
CA ILE A 28 -4.41 3.50 -3.00
C ILE A 28 -5.88 3.08 -3.12
N GLU A 29 -6.10 1.86 -3.60
CA GLU A 29 -7.40 1.24 -3.72
C GLU A 29 -7.71 0.42 -2.47
N PHE A 30 -8.86 0.67 -1.89
CA PHE A 30 -9.40 -0.07 -0.76
C PHE A 30 -10.52 -0.96 -1.27
N THR A 31 -10.34 -2.28 -1.21
CA THR A 31 -11.30 -3.28 -1.70
C THR A 31 -11.82 -4.15 -0.57
N GLU A 32 -12.74 -5.09 -0.79
CA GLU A 32 -13.14 -6.05 0.26
C GLU A 32 -12.05 -7.07 0.60
N SER A 33 -11.07 -7.24 -0.29
CA SER A 33 -9.97 -8.20 -0.16
C SER A 33 -8.75 -7.62 0.56
N GLY A 34 -8.61 -6.29 0.59
CA GLY A 34 -7.42 -5.63 1.10
C GLY A 34 -7.14 -4.28 0.44
N ILE A 35 -5.94 -3.76 0.73
CA ILE A 35 -5.42 -2.54 0.13
C ILE A 35 -4.49 -2.90 -1.02
N ASN A 36 -4.70 -2.27 -2.16
CA ASN A 36 -3.90 -2.45 -3.36
C ASN A 36 -3.39 -1.09 -3.84
N PHE A 37 -2.16 -1.05 -4.32
CA PHE A 37 -1.75 0.03 -5.21
C PHE A 37 -0.70 -0.47 -6.20
N SER A 38 -0.77 0.09 -7.39
CA SER A 38 0.26 -0.09 -8.40
C SER A 38 0.64 1.25 -8.99
N SER A 39 1.94 1.46 -9.18
CA SER A 39 2.46 2.67 -9.79
C SER A 39 3.79 2.37 -10.46
N ILE A 40 4.11 3.15 -11.49
CA ILE A 40 5.33 2.99 -12.26
C ILE A 40 6.36 4.00 -11.72
N ASP A 41 7.62 3.58 -11.60
CA ASP A 41 8.71 4.46 -11.21
C ASP A 41 8.84 5.66 -12.17
N SER A 42 9.47 6.73 -11.71
CA SER A 42 9.70 7.96 -12.51
C SER A 42 10.40 7.73 -13.86
N SER A 43 11.16 6.64 -13.99
CA SER A 43 11.90 6.25 -15.20
C SER A 43 11.05 5.41 -16.17
N TYR A 44 9.83 5.03 -15.78
CA TYR A 44 8.96 4.12 -16.52
C TYR A 44 9.50 2.70 -16.74
N ILE A 45 10.46 2.26 -15.92
CA ILE A 45 11.17 0.97 -16.08
C ILE A 45 10.65 -0.07 -15.09
N ALA A 46 10.34 0.34 -13.86
CA ALA A 46 9.89 -0.58 -12.82
C ALA A 46 8.42 -0.35 -12.47
N LEU A 47 7.63 -1.43 -12.51
CA LEU A 47 6.29 -1.46 -11.93
C LEU A 47 6.39 -1.83 -10.45
N ILE A 48 5.91 -0.96 -9.58
CA ILE A 48 5.71 -1.25 -8.16
C ILE A 48 4.27 -1.69 -8.01
N SER A 49 4.07 -2.91 -7.51
CA SER A 49 2.75 -3.43 -7.15
C SER A 49 2.79 -3.91 -5.71
N VAL A 50 1.89 -3.37 -4.88
CA VAL A 50 1.77 -3.72 -3.47
C VAL A 50 0.34 -4.17 -3.21
N HIS A 51 0.22 -5.33 -2.55
CA HIS A 51 -1.04 -5.91 -2.14
C HIS A 51 -0.96 -6.26 -0.65
N LEU A 52 -1.82 -5.64 0.14
CA LEU A 52 -1.96 -5.88 1.57
C LEU A 52 -3.31 -6.56 1.78
N ASN A 53 -3.29 -7.88 2.00
CA ASN A 53 -4.51 -8.64 2.28
C ASN A 53 -5.17 -8.15 3.57
N LYS A 54 -6.51 -8.25 3.64
CA LYS A 54 -7.30 -7.94 4.84
C LYS A 54 -6.83 -8.67 6.10
N GLU A 55 -6.25 -9.87 5.96
CA GLU A 55 -5.71 -10.68 7.06
C GLU A 55 -4.51 -10.02 7.75
N SER A 56 -3.85 -9.07 7.08
CA SER A 56 -2.75 -8.28 7.67
C SER A 56 -3.24 -7.13 8.56
N PHE A 57 -4.55 -6.89 8.61
CA PHE A 57 -5.19 -5.86 9.43
C PHE A 57 -5.85 -6.51 10.65
N GLU A 58 -5.85 -5.81 11.76
CA GLU A 58 -6.56 -6.25 12.97
C GLU A 58 -8.08 -6.08 12.82
N LYS A 59 -8.46 -5.02 12.11
CA LYS A 59 -9.84 -4.71 11.74
C LYS A 59 -9.85 -4.27 10.29
N TYR A 60 -10.75 -4.79 9.49
CA TYR A 60 -10.88 -4.46 8.06
C TYR A 60 -12.35 -4.25 7.71
#